data_AF-A0A8T9DG21-F1
#
_entry.id   AF-A0A8T9DG21-F1
#
_cell.length_a   1.000
_cell.length_b   1.000
_cell.length_c   1.000
_cell.angle_alpha   90.00
_cell.angle_beta   90.00
_cell.angle_gamma   90.00
#
_symmetry.space_group_name_H-M   'P 1'
#
loop_
_entity.id
_entity.type
_entity.pdbx_description
1 polymer ?
#
loop_
_entity_poly.entity_id
_entity_poly.type
_entity_poly.pdbx_seq_one_letter_code
_entity_poly.pdbx_strand_id
1 'polypeptide(L)'
;MKSLTDPPQALSTGLAKIRDELHVPNGFPADVLAAAQAAARRVPNQHADRTAMPFVTLDPAASTDLDQAFSIEVSGSDLLLQYAIADVAWFVADGDAIDLEAWTRGETLYLPDGKAGLYPPIIAEGAASLLSDGPRPAVVFTVRVAEDGAAALDGAERSIIQSRAKLAYESVQSSDLPFGFAELARRMAMNEKRRGASRVDPPEQEVERLADGTFRLSFRPLLQSEQDNAALSLATNMAIADAMLAHHTGLFRVMSEPDAFKVKRLRNAAQALGLSWPDSTSLRDYQQTLDPSDPQQAALMLEIRHASPGASYQPYQEGIVPWHEAMAATYAHATAPLRRLADRYVVRCALAIANGQPVPQAVIDAFARLPKVMGRADSRASQINHAAIDLAEAVMLKGREGETFKAVVTDFVDHGVRVQLSDMPVVAIVKATGIKQGDGLTLRLVLADPDRRSIVFEPV
;
A
#
# COMPACT_ATOMS: atom_id res chain seq x y z
N MET A 1 17.48 14.01 -11.51
CA MET A 1 16.00 14.02 -11.48
C MET A 1 15.50 15.11 -12.41
N LYS A 2 14.67 14.78 -13.41
CA LYS A 2 14.09 15.74 -14.35
C LYS A 2 12.64 16.01 -13.91
N SER A 3 12.30 17.26 -13.62
CA SER A 3 10.90 17.66 -13.39
C SER A 3 10.14 17.68 -14.72
N LEU A 4 8.87 17.30 -14.70
CA LEU A 4 7.98 17.38 -15.87
C LEU A 4 7.27 18.73 -15.86
N THR A 5 7.73 19.64 -16.71
CA THR A 5 6.91 20.81 -17.03
C THR A 5 5.74 20.31 -17.91
N ASP A 6 4.50 20.73 -17.63
CA ASP A 6 3.29 20.38 -18.40
C ASP A 6 2.85 21.48 -19.40
N PRO A 7 3.68 21.96 -20.37
CA PRO A 7 3.22 22.89 -21.39
C PRO A 7 2.73 22.07 -22.60
N PRO A 8 1.45 21.64 -22.65
CA PRO A 8 0.25 22.48 -22.76
C PRO A 8 -0.98 21.89 -22.03
N GLN A 9 -0.88 21.56 -20.73
CA GLN A 9 -1.90 20.81 -19.95
C GLN A 9 -2.15 19.37 -20.44
N ALA A 10 -1.15 18.74 -21.06
CA ALA A 10 -1.26 17.37 -21.57
C ALA A 10 -1.46 16.35 -20.45
N LEU A 11 -0.78 16.52 -19.31
CA LEU A 11 -0.95 15.66 -18.14
C LEU A 11 -2.33 15.83 -17.52
N SER A 12 -2.75 17.08 -17.29
CA SER A 12 -4.06 17.36 -16.70
C SER A 12 -5.21 16.82 -17.57
N THR A 13 -5.13 17.01 -18.89
CA THR A 13 -6.12 16.50 -19.86
C THR A 13 -6.08 14.97 -19.93
N GLY A 14 -4.89 14.36 -19.95
CA GLY A 14 -4.73 12.91 -19.98
C GLY A 14 -5.26 12.25 -18.70
N LEU A 15 -5.02 12.83 -17.53
CA LEU A 15 -5.56 12.35 -16.25
C LEU A 15 -7.10 12.41 -16.24
N ALA A 16 -7.70 13.46 -16.79
CA ALA A 16 -9.16 13.52 -16.96
C ALA A 16 -9.68 12.40 -17.87
N LYS A 17 -9.02 12.12 -19.00
CA LYS A 17 -9.37 10.98 -19.87
C LYS A 17 -9.25 9.64 -19.15
N ILE A 18 -8.19 9.45 -18.35
CA ILE A 18 -7.99 8.24 -17.53
C ILE A 18 -9.16 8.05 -16.56
N ARG A 19 -9.62 9.13 -15.92
CA ARG A 19 -10.76 9.09 -15.00
C ARG A 19 -12.03 8.59 -15.71
N ASP A 20 -12.30 9.09 -16.92
CA ASP A 20 -13.47 8.68 -17.69
C ASP A 20 -13.36 7.22 -18.17
N GLU A 21 -12.23 6.83 -18.77
CA GLU A 21 -11.99 5.47 -19.29
C GLU A 21 -12.08 4.40 -18.20
N LEU A 22 -11.50 4.67 -17.03
CA LEU A 22 -11.43 3.73 -15.92
C LEU A 22 -12.58 3.92 -14.91
N HIS A 23 -13.56 4.76 -15.26
CA HIS A 23 -14.77 5.00 -14.48
C HIS A 23 -14.44 5.37 -13.02
N VAL A 24 -13.50 6.30 -12.84
CA VAL A 24 -13.14 6.87 -11.54
C VAL A 24 -14.30 7.74 -11.07
N PRO A 25 -14.89 7.48 -9.89
CA PRO A 25 -16.02 8.27 -9.40
C PRO A 25 -15.63 9.74 -9.16
N ASN A 26 -16.35 10.68 -9.79
CA ASN A 26 -16.09 12.13 -9.66
C ASN A 26 -16.62 12.75 -8.35
N GLY A 27 -17.50 12.04 -7.65
CA GLY A 27 -18.14 12.53 -6.43
C GLY A 27 -19.06 11.48 -5.84
N PHE A 28 -19.86 11.86 -4.85
CA PHE A 28 -20.82 10.98 -4.20
C PHE A 28 -22.25 11.36 -4.59
N PRO A 29 -23.16 10.37 -4.73
CA PRO A 29 -24.58 10.64 -4.90
C PRO A 29 -25.17 11.52 -3.78
N ALA A 30 -26.24 12.27 -4.08
CA ALA A 30 -26.79 13.26 -3.15
C ALA A 30 -27.36 12.64 -1.86
N ASP A 31 -27.97 11.46 -1.96
CA ASP A 31 -28.44 10.67 -0.82
C ASP A 31 -27.29 10.17 0.06
N VAL A 32 -26.17 9.75 -0.55
CA VAL A 32 -24.93 9.38 0.17
C VAL A 32 -24.35 10.59 0.91
N LEU A 33 -24.30 11.77 0.26
CA LEU A 33 -23.83 13.00 0.90
C LEU A 33 -24.72 13.42 2.07
N ALA A 34 -26.05 13.33 1.92
CA ALA A 34 -26.98 13.64 2.99
C ALA A 34 -26.83 12.67 4.19
N ALA A 35 -26.69 11.37 3.91
CA ALA A 35 -26.41 10.37 4.93
C ALA A 35 -25.09 10.65 5.66
N ALA A 36 -24.04 11.04 4.92
CA ALA A 36 -22.74 11.34 5.50
C ALA A 36 -22.75 12.60 6.38
N GLN A 37 -23.48 13.65 6.00
CA GLN A 37 -23.68 14.83 6.83
C GLN A 37 -24.38 14.49 8.15
N ALA A 38 -25.38 13.61 8.11
CA ALA A 38 -26.06 13.14 9.33
C ALA A 38 -25.12 12.28 10.19
N ALA A 39 -24.37 11.36 9.57
CA ALA A 39 -23.42 10.50 10.25
C ALA A 39 -22.29 11.28 10.94
N ALA A 40 -21.73 12.30 10.28
CA ALA A 40 -20.64 13.13 10.81
C ALA A 40 -21.01 13.90 12.09
N ARG A 41 -22.31 14.06 12.38
CA ARG A 41 -22.82 14.73 13.59
C ARG A 41 -23.10 13.77 14.75
N ARG A 42 -22.90 12.46 14.57
CA ARG A 42 -23.13 11.47 15.62
C ARG A 42 -22.13 11.68 16.77
N VAL A 43 -22.66 11.88 17.97
CA VAL A 43 -21.85 11.96 19.19
C VAL A 43 -21.51 10.54 19.65
N PRO A 44 -20.22 10.16 19.73
CA PRO A 44 -19.80 8.86 20.24
C PRO A 44 -20.34 8.59 21.64
N ASN A 45 -20.96 7.42 21.86
CA ASN A 45 -21.59 7.06 23.14
C ASN A 45 -21.27 5.64 23.64
N GLN A 46 -20.49 4.87 22.89
CA GLN A 46 -20.03 3.52 23.23
C GLN A 46 -18.51 3.48 23.45
N HIS A 47 -17.90 4.65 23.55
CA HIS A 47 -16.45 4.83 23.53
C HIS A 47 -15.98 5.26 24.91
N ALA A 48 -15.00 4.55 25.45
CA ALA A 48 -14.32 4.97 26.66
C ALA A 48 -13.43 6.19 26.37
N ASP A 49 -13.27 7.07 27.35
CA ASP A 49 -12.41 8.25 27.20
C ASP A 49 -10.93 7.86 27.36
N ARG A 50 -10.16 7.99 26.29
CA ARG A 50 -8.70 7.80 26.24
C ARG A 50 -8.00 9.07 25.75
N THR A 51 -8.65 10.22 25.81
CA THR A 51 -8.09 11.51 25.35
C THR A 51 -6.87 11.95 26.14
N ALA A 52 -6.62 11.39 27.33
CA ALA A 52 -5.42 11.64 28.11
C ALA A 52 -4.17 10.94 27.54
N MET A 53 -4.33 9.81 26.85
CA MET A 53 -3.21 9.03 26.31
C MET A 53 -2.47 9.81 25.21
N PRO A 54 -1.13 9.74 25.14
CA PRO A 54 -0.32 10.54 24.22
C PRO A 54 -0.26 9.88 22.84
N PHE A 55 -1.39 9.84 22.14
CA PHE A 55 -1.43 9.38 20.74
C PHE A 55 -0.82 10.43 19.80
N VAL A 56 -0.13 9.98 18.77
CA VAL A 56 0.32 10.77 17.61
C VAL A 56 -0.01 10.04 16.32
N THR A 57 -0.07 10.76 15.20
CA THR A 57 -0.14 10.15 13.86
C THR A 57 1.18 10.38 13.12
N LEU A 58 1.49 9.55 12.13
CA LEU A 58 2.69 9.69 11.30
C LEU A 58 2.34 9.29 9.86
N ASP A 59 2.31 10.28 8.96
CA ASP A 59 1.75 10.17 7.61
C ASP A 59 2.51 11.09 6.64
N PRO A 60 2.28 11.04 5.32
CA PRO A 60 2.74 12.10 4.43
C PRO A 60 2.18 13.47 4.85
N ALA A 61 2.97 14.53 4.70
CA ALA A 61 2.59 15.87 5.16
C ALA A 61 1.22 16.35 4.61
N ALA A 62 0.89 15.96 3.37
CA ALA A 62 -0.34 16.34 2.68
C ALA A 62 -1.58 15.51 3.06
N SER A 63 -1.43 14.39 3.78
CA SER A 63 -2.55 13.48 4.06
C SER A 63 -3.62 14.10 4.96
N THR A 64 -4.89 13.82 4.69
CA THR A 64 -6.03 14.34 5.46
C THR A 64 -6.91 13.23 6.04
N ASP A 65 -6.83 12.04 5.47
CA ASP A 65 -7.51 10.79 5.84
C ASP A 65 -6.59 9.92 6.70
N LEU A 66 -6.43 10.31 7.97
CA LEU A 66 -5.51 9.66 8.90
C LEU A 66 -6.23 8.47 9.56
N ASP A 67 -5.91 7.27 9.07
CA ASP A 67 -6.49 6.01 9.54
C ASP A 67 -6.03 5.62 10.96
N GLN A 68 -4.82 6.04 11.33
CA GLN A 68 -4.03 5.43 12.40
C GLN A 68 -3.47 6.50 13.33
N ALA A 69 -3.51 6.22 14.62
CA ALA A 69 -2.71 6.92 15.62
C ALA A 69 -2.10 5.90 16.58
N PHE A 70 -0.95 6.21 17.17
CA PHE A 70 -0.24 5.26 18.01
C PHE A 70 0.32 5.89 19.27
N SER A 71 0.41 5.06 20.30
CA SER A 71 1.17 5.31 21.52
C SER A 71 1.88 4.00 21.91
N ILE A 72 3.05 4.09 22.54
CA ILE A 72 3.85 2.92 22.88
C ILE A 72 4.31 3.03 24.33
N GLU A 73 4.04 1.97 25.08
CA GLU A 73 4.40 1.85 26.50
C GLU A 73 5.30 0.63 26.71
N VAL A 74 6.17 0.69 27.73
CA VAL A 74 6.99 -0.45 28.15
C VAL A 74 6.24 -1.25 29.22
N SER A 75 6.16 -2.57 29.05
CA SER A 75 5.53 -3.48 30.01
C SER A 75 6.48 -4.64 30.32
N GLY A 76 7.28 -4.48 31.37
CA GLY A 76 8.37 -5.41 31.66
C GLY A 76 9.40 -5.39 30.52
N SER A 77 9.65 -6.56 29.91
CA SER A 77 10.50 -6.72 28.73
C SER A 77 9.78 -6.41 27.40
N ASP A 78 8.44 -6.35 27.42
CA ASP A 78 7.63 -6.20 26.23
C ASP A 78 7.33 -4.72 25.93
N LEU A 79 6.92 -4.47 24.69
CA LEU A 79 6.31 -3.21 24.29
C LEU A 79 4.81 -3.42 24.10
N LEU A 80 4.02 -2.47 24.59
CA LEU A 80 2.59 -2.38 24.31
C LEU A 80 2.37 -1.26 23.30
N LEU A 81 2.04 -1.66 22.08
CA LEU A 81 1.55 -0.75 21.06
C LEU A 81 0.04 -0.55 21.28
N GLN A 82 -0.32 0.68 21.63
CA GLN A 82 -1.71 1.13 21.60
C GLN A 82 -1.96 1.72 20.22
N TYR A 83 -2.61 0.95 19.34
CA TYR A 83 -2.86 1.34 17.95
C TYR A 83 -4.31 1.69 17.75
N ALA A 84 -4.59 2.99 17.68
CA ALA A 84 -5.91 3.53 17.43
C ALA A 84 -6.19 3.53 15.92
N ILE A 85 -7.25 2.84 15.53
CA ILE A 85 -7.74 2.76 14.16
C ILE A 85 -9.07 3.51 14.06
N ALA A 86 -9.24 4.38 13.05
CA ALA A 86 -10.46 5.14 12.84
C ALA A 86 -11.72 4.24 12.88
N ASP A 87 -12.69 4.58 13.73
CA ASP A 87 -13.88 3.76 13.93
C ASP A 87 -14.95 4.05 12.86
N VAL A 88 -14.67 3.68 11.61
CA VAL A 88 -15.56 3.94 10.47
C VAL A 88 -16.94 3.32 10.66
N ALA A 89 -17.03 2.17 11.35
CA ALA A 89 -18.28 1.49 11.66
C ALA A 89 -19.20 2.30 12.59
N TRP A 90 -18.68 3.29 13.31
CA TRP A 90 -19.51 4.25 14.05
C TRP A 90 -20.33 5.16 13.12
N PHE A 91 -19.76 5.53 11.97
CA PHE A 91 -20.35 6.45 11.01
C PHE A 91 -21.17 5.73 9.92
N VAL A 92 -20.78 4.51 9.57
CA VAL A 92 -21.35 3.77 8.44
C VAL A 92 -22.03 2.50 8.91
N ALA A 93 -23.36 2.46 8.85
CA ALA A 93 -24.17 1.32 9.22
C ALA A 93 -24.36 0.35 8.03
N ASP A 94 -24.44 -0.95 8.32
CA ASP A 94 -24.64 -1.98 7.28
C ASP A 94 -25.95 -1.70 6.51
N GLY A 95 -25.87 -1.62 5.18
CA GLY A 95 -27.01 -1.36 4.30
C GLY A 95 -27.47 0.10 4.18
N ASP A 96 -26.82 1.05 4.85
CA ASP A 96 -27.10 2.47 4.61
C ASP A 96 -26.53 2.97 3.27
N ALA A 97 -26.89 4.19 2.85
CA ALA A 97 -26.45 4.73 1.56
C ALA A 97 -24.91 4.80 1.44
N ILE A 98 -24.21 5.09 2.53
CA ILE A 98 -22.74 5.20 2.56
C ILE A 98 -22.13 3.80 2.42
N ASP A 99 -22.69 2.80 3.09
CA ASP A 99 -22.27 1.40 2.99
C ASP A 99 -22.43 0.87 1.57
N LEU A 100 -23.60 1.07 0.95
CA LEU A 100 -23.88 0.61 -0.41
C LEU A 100 -22.91 1.23 -1.44
N GLU A 101 -22.61 2.52 -1.28
CA GLU A 101 -21.61 3.19 -2.11
C GLU A 101 -20.19 2.65 -1.86
N ALA A 102 -19.83 2.42 -0.59
CA ALA A 102 -18.53 1.84 -0.24
C ALA A 102 -18.34 0.43 -0.82
N TRP A 103 -19.39 -0.40 -0.85
CA TRP A 103 -19.40 -1.70 -1.54
C TRP A 103 -19.24 -1.60 -3.07
N THR A 104 -19.65 -0.48 -3.66
CA THR A 104 -19.47 -0.20 -5.09
C THR A 104 -18.03 0.23 -5.39
N ARG A 105 -17.42 1.03 -4.51
CA ARG A 105 -16.05 1.54 -4.65
C ARG A 105 -14.98 0.52 -4.27
N GLY A 106 -15.16 -0.18 -3.15
CA GLY A 106 -14.19 -1.12 -2.57
C GLY A 106 -13.00 -0.45 -1.87
N GLU A 107 -12.34 0.50 -2.52
CA GLU A 107 -11.21 1.25 -1.96
C GLU A 107 -11.11 2.67 -2.51
N THR A 108 -10.25 3.49 -1.89
CA THR A 108 -9.88 4.81 -2.42
C THR A 108 -8.97 4.66 -3.63
N LEU A 109 -9.29 5.32 -4.74
CA LEU A 109 -8.46 5.34 -5.94
C LEU A 109 -7.59 6.60 -5.95
N TYR A 110 -6.27 6.45 -5.94
CA TYR A 110 -5.32 7.56 -5.96
C TYR A 110 -4.85 7.86 -7.39
N LEU A 111 -4.78 9.15 -7.71
CA LEU A 111 -4.22 9.69 -8.94
C LEU A 111 -3.24 10.83 -8.60
N PRO A 112 -2.31 11.18 -9.49
CA PRO A 112 -1.36 12.26 -9.24
C PRO A 112 -2.00 13.63 -8.96
N ASP A 113 -3.20 13.87 -9.48
CA ASP A 113 -3.96 15.12 -9.34
C ASP A 113 -5.06 15.07 -8.26
N GLY A 114 -5.20 13.96 -7.53
CA GLY A 114 -6.16 13.83 -6.45
C GLY A 114 -6.64 12.40 -6.24
N LYS A 115 -7.72 12.22 -5.47
CA LYS A 115 -8.24 10.89 -5.13
C LYS A 115 -9.75 10.80 -5.32
N ALA A 116 -10.23 9.59 -5.62
CA ALA A 116 -11.64 9.24 -5.47
C ALA A 116 -11.79 8.41 -4.19
N GLY A 117 -12.19 9.07 -3.10
CA GLY A 117 -12.29 8.46 -1.77
C GLY A 117 -13.29 7.32 -1.68
N LEU A 118 -13.03 6.36 -0.80
CA LEU A 118 -13.97 5.28 -0.44
C LEU A 118 -15.22 5.84 0.28
N TYR A 119 -15.02 6.82 1.17
CA TYR A 119 -16.08 7.49 1.92
C TYR A 119 -16.11 8.99 1.64
N PRO A 120 -17.27 9.67 1.83
CA PRO A 120 -17.37 11.11 1.67
C PRO A 120 -16.34 11.87 2.54
N PRO A 121 -15.73 12.96 2.04
CA PRO A 121 -14.67 13.69 2.77
C PRO A 121 -15.07 14.17 4.16
N ILE A 122 -16.34 14.54 4.38
CA ILE A 122 -16.84 14.95 5.71
C ILE A 122 -16.68 13.87 6.79
N ILE A 123 -16.61 12.59 6.38
CA ILE A 123 -16.27 11.47 7.24
C ILE A 123 -14.77 11.18 7.13
N ALA A 124 -14.30 10.86 5.92
CA ALA A 124 -12.97 10.30 5.69
C ALA A 124 -11.81 11.24 6.06
N GLU A 125 -12.00 12.53 5.83
CA GLU A 125 -10.99 13.59 6.02
C GLU A 125 -11.39 14.52 7.17
N GLY A 126 -12.41 14.14 7.95
CA GLY A 126 -13.02 14.97 8.98
C GLY A 126 -13.39 14.14 10.21
N ALA A 127 -14.66 13.75 10.31
CA ALA A 127 -15.23 13.18 11.53
C ALA A 127 -14.58 11.85 11.98
N ALA A 128 -14.10 11.03 11.04
CA ALA A 128 -13.44 9.76 11.33
C ALA A 128 -11.90 9.85 11.29
N SER A 129 -11.34 10.83 10.57
CA SER A 129 -9.89 11.03 10.46
C SER A 129 -9.31 11.40 11.83
N LEU A 130 -8.22 10.74 12.23
CA LEU A 130 -7.57 10.91 13.53
C LEU A 130 -6.69 12.18 13.61
N LEU A 131 -7.19 13.29 13.05
CA LEU A 131 -6.56 14.61 13.09
C LEU A 131 -6.34 15.09 14.53
N SER A 132 -5.30 15.91 14.71
CA SER A 132 -4.96 16.50 16.03
C SER A 132 -5.83 17.71 16.41
N ASP A 133 -6.86 18.03 15.63
CA ASP A 133 -7.73 19.20 15.81
C ASP A 133 -8.86 18.97 16.84
N GLY A 134 -8.97 17.75 17.39
CA GLY A 134 -9.92 17.44 18.45
C GLY A 134 -10.10 15.94 18.71
N PRO A 135 -10.95 15.57 19.68
CA PRO A 135 -11.23 14.18 19.98
C PRO A 135 -11.89 13.43 18.82
N ARG A 136 -11.54 12.15 18.63
CA ARG A 136 -12.05 11.29 17.55
C ARG A 136 -12.37 9.88 18.04
N PRO A 137 -13.45 9.24 17.54
CA PRO A 137 -13.75 7.85 17.85
C PRO A 137 -12.81 6.90 17.10
N ALA A 138 -12.24 5.96 17.83
CA ALA A 138 -11.34 4.93 17.33
C ALA A 138 -11.63 3.56 17.97
N VAL A 139 -11.17 2.52 17.31
CA VAL A 139 -10.94 1.21 17.93
C VAL A 139 -9.46 1.13 18.27
N VAL A 140 -9.14 1.07 19.55
CA VAL A 140 -7.76 0.92 20.04
C VAL A 140 -7.46 -0.56 20.19
N PHE A 141 -6.51 -1.06 19.41
CA PHE A 141 -5.93 -2.39 19.60
C PHE A 141 -4.71 -2.27 20.51
N THR A 142 -4.69 -3.04 21.59
CA THR A 142 -3.49 -3.23 22.40
C THR A 142 -2.74 -4.43 21.84
N VAL A 143 -1.57 -4.19 21.27
CA VAL A 143 -0.72 -5.20 20.66
C VAL A 143 0.55 -5.34 21.48
N ARG A 144 0.79 -6.52 22.03
CA ARG A 144 2.00 -6.84 22.77
C ARG A 144 3.07 -7.31 21.80
N VAL A 145 4.26 -6.72 21.90
CA VAL A 145 5.44 -7.07 21.11
C VAL A 145 6.55 -7.53 22.05
N ALA A 146 6.83 -8.83 22.01
CA ALA A 146 7.86 -9.47 22.83
C ALA A 146 9.28 -9.07 22.38
N GLU A 147 10.30 -9.40 23.16
CA GLU A 147 11.71 -9.10 22.83
C GLU A 147 12.17 -9.70 21.50
N ASP A 148 11.62 -10.85 21.12
CA ASP A 148 11.89 -11.53 19.84
C ASP A 148 11.03 -11.00 18.67
N GLY A 149 10.22 -9.97 18.92
CA GLY A 149 9.29 -9.34 18.01
C GLY A 149 8.05 -10.17 17.67
N ALA A 150 7.75 -11.25 18.40
CA ALA A 150 6.43 -11.87 18.32
C ALA A 150 5.35 -10.87 18.75
N ALA A 151 4.32 -10.72 17.92
CA ALA A 151 3.21 -9.82 18.16
C ALA A 151 1.94 -10.60 18.51
N ALA A 152 1.22 -10.17 19.55
CA ALA A 152 -0.02 -10.78 19.99
C ALA A 152 -1.07 -9.71 20.30
N LEU A 153 -2.33 -10.03 20.02
CA LEU A 153 -3.46 -9.14 20.33
C LEU A 153 -3.84 -9.34 21.80
N ASP A 154 -3.53 -8.34 22.63
CA ASP A 154 -3.81 -8.36 24.07
C ASP A 154 -5.23 -7.87 24.40
N GLY A 155 -5.79 -7.00 23.54
CA GLY A 155 -7.13 -6.45 23.74
C GLY A 155 -7.55 -5.49 22.65
N ALA A 156 -8.83 -5.14 22.65
CA ALA A 156 -9.40 -4.11 21.79
C ALA A 156 -10.52 -3.36 22.50
N GLU A 157 -10.59 -2.05 22.33
CA GLU A 157 -11.59 -1.19 22.98
C GLU A 157 -12.08 -0.12 22.00
N ARG A 158 -13.38 0.21 22.02
CA ARG A 158 -13.86 1.45 21.40
C ARG A 158 -13.53 2.61 22.32
N SER A 159 -12.81 3.60 21.81
CA SER A 159 -12.33 4.73 22.61
C SER A 159 -12.45 6.06 21.87
N ILE A 160 -12.58 7.14 22.63
CA ILE A 160 -12.32 8.49 22.15
C ILE A 160 -10.87 8.80 22.43
N ILE A 161 -10.11 9.11 21.38
CA ILE A 161 -8.71 9.52 21.50
C ILE A 161 -8.55 10.97 21.07
N GLN A 162 -7.44 11.60 21.46
CA GLN A 162 -7.04 12.88 20.92
C GLN A 162 -5.59 12.78 20.47
N SER A 163 -5.35 12.82 19.15
CA SER A 163 -4.00 12.91 18.62
C SER A 163 -3.37 14.24 19.07
N ARG A 164 -2.17 14.17 19.63
CA ARG A 164 -1.42 15.35 20.11
C ARG A 164 -0.73 16.09 18.98
N ALA A 165 -0.35 15.36 17.93
CA ALA A 165 0.33 15.91 16.77
C ALA A 165 0.10 15.03 15.54
N LYS A 166 -0.02 15.68 14.39
CA LYS A 166 0.15 15.06 13.08
C LYS A 166 1.61 15.19 12.68
N LEU A 167 2.37 14.10 12.72
CA LEU A 167 3.76 14.06 12.30
C LEU A 167 3.85 13.73 10.80
N ALA A 168 4.90 14.24 10.15
CA ALA A 168 5.15 14.01 8.72
C ALA A 168 6.40 13.14 8.54
N TYR A 169 6.33 12.13 7.67
CA TYR A 169 7.46 11.23 7.40
C TYR A 169 8.76 11.98 7.04
N GLU A 170 8.63 13.06 6.30
CA GLU A 170 9.74 13.82 5.73
C GLU A 170 10.46 14.71 6.76
N SER A 171 9.78 15.09 7.85
CA SER A 171 10.31 16.07 8.82
C SER A 171 10.40 15.57 10.26
N VAL A 172 9.79 14.43 10.57
CA VAL A 172 9.76 13.87 11.92
C VAL A 172 11.17 13.62 12.48
N GLN A 173 11.38 13.99 13.74
CA GLN A 173 12.59 13.69 14.49
C GLN A 173 12.32 12.59 15.51
N SER A 174 13.37 11.86 15.93
CA SER A 174 13.24 10.83 16.97
C SER A 174 12.66 11.36 18.28
N SER A 175 12.85 12.64 18.60
CA SER A 175 12.28 13.30 19.78
C SER A 175 10.76 13.53 19.72
N ASP A 176 10.18 13.52 18.52
CA ASP A 176 8.74 13.69 18.31
C ASP A 176 7.98 12.38 18.47
N LEU A 177 8.70 11.25 18.44
CA LEU A 177 8.15 9.91 18.44
C LEU A 177 8.14 9.30 19.86
N PRO A 178 7.17 8.42 20.17
CA PRO A 178 7.18 7.65 21.41
C PRO A 178 8.49 6.88 21.60
N PHE A 179 9.01 6.84 22.84
CA PHE A 179 10.30 6.22 23.17
C PHE A 179 10.47 4.78 22.63
N GLY A 180 9.40 3.99 22.62
CA GLY A 180 9.42 2.60 22.15
C GLY A 180 9.34 2.42 20.63
N PHE A 181 9.18 3.48 19.83
CA PHE A 181 8.92 3.39 18.38
C PHE A 181 10.06 2.69 17.62
N ALA A 182 11.28 3.18 17.76
CA ALA A 182 12.44 2.60 17.08
C ALA A 182 12.73 1.17 17.54
N GLU A 183 12.55 0.88 18.84
CA GLU A 183 12.76 -0.46 19.39
C GLU A 183 11.69 -1.45 18.90
N LEU A 184 10.43 -1.02 18.77
CA LEU A 184 9.37 -1.84 18.18
C LEU A 184 9.71 -2.19 16.72
N ALA A 185 10.08 -1.20 15.91
CA ALA A 185 10.47 -1.41 14.51
C ALA A 185 11.64 -2.41 14.41
N ARG A 186 12.66 -2.25 15.27
CA ARG A 186 13.81 -3.17 15.35
C ARG A 186 13.38 -4.60 15.70
N ARG A 187 12.49 -4.78 16.69
CA ARG A 187 11.97 -6.10 17.09
C ARG A 187 11.18 -6.76 15.96
N MET A 188 10.33 -6.00 15.27
CA MET A 188 9.58 -6.50 14.11
C MET A 188 10.50 -6.92 12.96
N ALA A 189 11.51 -6.10 12.62
CA ALA A 189 12.49 -6.45 11.59
C ALA A 189 13.29 -7.72 11.94
N MET A 190 13.62 -7.92 13.22
CA MET A 190 14.26 -9.16 13.69
C MET A 190 13.33 -10.37 13.56
N ASN A 191 12.04 -10.20 13.90
CA ASN A 191 11.03 -11.24 13.77
C ASN A 191 10.78 -11.63 12.31
N GLU A 192 10.73 -10.66 11.40
CA GLU A 192 10.65 -10.87 9.95
C GLU A 192 11.81 -11.72 9.45
N LYS A 193 13.05 -11.37 9.82
CA LYS A 193 14.24 -12.18 9.49
C LYS A 193 14.13 -13.60 10.02
N ARG A 194 13.68 -13.77 11.27
CA ARG A 194 13.49 -15.09 11.91
C ARG A 194 12.45 -15.96 11.20
N ARG A 195 11.37 -15.35 10.71
CA ARG A 195 10.31 -16.04 9.94
C ARG A 195 10.70 -16.29 8.48
N GLY A 196 11.77 -15.67 8.01
CA GLY A 196 12.17 -15.69 6.62
C GLY A 196 11.22 -14.88 5.73
N ALA A 197 10.66 -13.80 6.26
CA ALA A 197 9.91 -12.84 5.45
C ALA A 197 10.86 -12.18 4.45
N SER A 198 10.47 -12.17 3.17
CA SER A 198 11.27 -11.56 2.11
C SER A 198 10.39 -10.55 1.39
N ARG A 199 10.46 -9.31 1.88
CA ARG A 199 9.81 -8.18 1.25
C ARG A 199 10.82 -7.49 0.35
N VAL A 200 10.48 -7.40 -0.92
CA VAL A 200 11.28 -6.71 -1.91
C VAL A 200 10.61 -5.37 -2.18
N ASP A 201 11.18 -4.31 -1.64
CA ASP A 201 10.72 -2.93 -1.84
C ASP A 201 11.67 -2.18 -2.77
N PRO A 202 11.66 -2.45 -4.10
CA PRO A 202 12.40 -1.63 -5.04
C PRO A 202 11.87 -0.19 -5.01
N PRO A 203 12.71 0.80 -5.35
CA PRO A 203 12.25 2.17 -5.61
C PRO A 203 11.10 2.15 -6.63
N GLU A 204 9.99 2.77 -6.28
CA GLU A 204 8.80 2.82 -7.16
C GLU A 204 8.84 4.09 -8.02
N GLN A 205 8.30 4.00 -9.24
CA GLN A 205 8.03 5.17 -10.07
C GLN A 205 6.83 5.90 -9.48
N GLU A 206 7.01 7.17 -9.14
CA GLU A 206 5.96 8.03 -8.60
C GLU A 206 5.79 9.26 -9.47
N VAL A 207 4.53 9.55 -9.83
CA VAL A 207 4.13 10.81 -10.47
C VAL A 207 3.60 11.73 -9.37
N GLU A 208 4.39 12.72 -8.99
CA GLU A 208 4.07 13.71 -7.97
C GLU A 208 3.59 15.01 -8.63
N ARG A 209 2.53 15.63 -8.12
CA ARG A 209 2.16 17.01 -8.47
C ARG A 209 2.90 18.01 -7.58
N LEU A 210 3.63 18.93 -8.21
CA LEU A 210 4.41 19.97 -7.53
C LEU A 210 3.55 21.18 -7.16
N ALA A 211 4.05 22.02 -6.26
CA ALA A 211 3.36 23.21 -5.74
C ALA A 211 3.02 24.26 -6.82
N ASP A 212 3.80 24.32 -7.89
CA ASP A 212 3.55 25.20 -9.04
C ASP A 212 2.50 24.62 -10.03
N GLY A 213 1.94 23.45 -9.71
CA GLY A 213 0.95 22.74 -10.52
C GLY A 213 1.54 21.85 -11.61
N THR A 214 2.87 21.83 -11.78
CA THR A 214 3.56 20.88 -12.68
C THR A 214 3.66 19.49 -12.04
N PHE A 215 4.23 18.53 -12.76
CA PHE A 215 4.38 17.16 -12.26
C PHE A 215 5.85 16.75 -12.25
N ARG A 216 6.17 15.66 -11.57
CA ARG A 216 7.49 15.04 -11.59
C ARG A 216 7.32 13.53 -11.58
N LEU A 217 7.98 12.86 -12.50
CA LEU A 217 8.17 11.41 -12.43
C LEU A 217 9.57 11.13 -11.88
N SER A 218 9.64 10.38 -10.80
CA SER A 218 10.91 10.02 -10.13
C SER A 218 10.84 8.61 -9.54
N PHE A 219 12.01 7.98 -9.37
CA PHE A 219 12.14 6.87 -8.43
C PHE A 219 12.25 7.45 -7.01
N ARG A 220 11.37 7.02 -6.11
CA ARG A 220 11.42 7.43 -4.70
C ARG A 220 11.84 6.23 -3.83
N PRO A 221 12.98 6.30 -3.14
CA PRO A 221 13.29 5.32 -2.09
C PRO A 221 12.38 5.55 -0.89
N LEU A 222 12.04 4.48 -0.17
CA LEU A 222 11.32 4.61 1.11
C LEU A 222 12.21 5.29 2.15
N LEU A 223 11.63 6.22 2.91
CA LEU A 223 12.27 6.83 4.07
C LEU A 223 12.33 5.84 5.24
N GLN A 224 13.31 5.99 6.13
CA GLN A 224 13.38 5.17 7.34
C GLN A 224 12.13 5.31 8.22
N SER A 225 11.58 6.52 8.32
CA SER A 225 10.34 6.79 9.07
C SER A 225 9.13 6.05 8.49
N GLU A 226 9.06 5.87 7.16
CA GLU A 226 8.03 5.07 6.50
C GLU A 226 8.20 3.57 6.81
N GLN A 227 9.45 3.07 6.78
CA GLN A 227 9.78 1.68 7.11
C GLN A 227 9.43 1.36 8.57
N ASP A 228 9.85 2.22 9.50
CA ASP A 228 9.61 2.04 10.93
C ASP A 228 8.11 2.12 11.26
N ASN A 229 7.37 3.05 10.62
CA ASN A 229 5.93 3.14 10.81
C ASN A 229 5.18 1.91 10.28
N ALA A 230 5.64 1.33 9.17
CA ALA A 230 5.06 0.11 8.61
C ALA A 230 5.12 -1.07 9.61
N ALA A 231 6.11 -1.09 10.50
CA ALA A 231 6.21 -2.12 11.55
C ALA A 231 5.03 -2.11 12.54
N LEU A 232 4.45 -0.94 12.83
CA LEU A 232 3.27 -0.81 13.70
C LEU A 232 2.05 -1.50 13.08
N SER A 233 1.81 -1.22 11.79
CA SER A 233 0.76 -1.86 11.02
C SER A 233 1.01 -3.36 10.86
N LEU A 234 2.25 -3.78 10.59
CA LEU A 234 2.62 -5.20 10.47
C LEU A 234 2.32 -5.97 11.76
N ALA A 235 2.79 -5.47 12.91
CA ALA A 235 2.56 -6.08 14.21
C ALA A 235 1.06 -6.26 14.49
N THR A 236 0.27 -5.21 14.25
CA THR A 236 -1.18 -5.24 14.50
C THR A 236 -1.92 -6.18 13.55
N ASN A 237 -1.59 -6.12 12.26
CA ASN A 237 -2.24 -6.95 11.24
C ASN A 237 -1.95 -8.44 11.44
N MET A 238 -0.73 -8.81 11.84
CA MET A 238 -0.38 -10.19 12.18
C MET A 238 -1.10 -10.65 13.45
N ALA A 239 -1.07 -9.85 14.52
CA ALA A 239 -1.77 -10.16 15.77
C ALA A 239 -3.28 -10.38 15.56
N ILE A 240 -3.91 -9.55 14.72
CA ILE A 240 -5.32 -9.69 14.34
C ILE A 240 -5.54 -10.95 13.49
N ALA A 241 -4.66 -11.25 12.53
CA ALA A 241 -4.77 -12.45 11.72
C ALA A 241 -4.68 -13.73 12.57
N ASP A 242 -3.76 -13.79 13.53
CA ASP A 242 -3.60 -14.92 14.43
C ASP A 242 -4.81 -15.10 15.33
N ALA A 243 -5.36 -14.02 15.87
CA ALA A 243 -6.61 -14.06 16.65
C ALA A 243 -7.80 -14.56 15.81
N MET A 244 -7.95 -14.07 14.57
CA MET A 244 -9.00 -14.53 13.67
C MET A 244 -8.86 -16.02 13.32
N LEU A 245 -7.63 -16.48 13.04
CA LEU A 245 -7.34 -17.88 12.75
C LEU A 245 -7.64 -18.79 13.94
N ALA A 246 -7.23 -18.40 15.16
CA ALA A 246 -7.51 -19.15 16.39
C ALA A 246 -9.02 -19.26 16.68
N HIS A 247 -9.82 -18.31 16.19
CA HIS A 247 -11.27 -18.29 16.30
C HIS A 247 -12.00 -18.86 15.07
N HIS A 248 -11.27 -19.49 14.13
CA HIS A 248 -11.84 -20.13 12.94
C HIS A 248 -12.75 -19.19 12.12
N THR A 249 -12.31 -17.94 11.95
CA THR A 249 -13.08 -16.90 11.24
C THR A 249 -12.15 -15.85 10.63
N GLY A 250 -12.70 -14.84 9.97
CA GLY A 250 -11.94 -13.71 9.46
C GLY A 250 -11.76 -13.66 7.93
N LEU A 251 -11.08 -12.60 7.51
CA LEU A 251 -10.67 -12.35 6.13
C LEU A 251 -9.17 -12.08 6.10
N PHE A 252 -8.45 -12.89 5.35
CA PHE A 252 -7.00 -12.89 5.28
C PHE A 252 -6.54 -12.29 3.96
N ARG A 253 -5.40 -11.60 3.99
CA ARG A 253 -4.68 -11.20 2.79
C ARG A 253 -3.62 -12.26 2.52
N VAL A 254 -3.75 -12.97 1.41
CA VAL A 254 -2.89 -14.10 1.06
C VAL A 254 -2.11 -13.82 -0.21
N MET A 255 -0.94 -14.41 -0.33
CA MET A 255 -0.05 -14.29 -1.47
C MET A 255 0.76 -15.59 -1.57
N SER A 256 0.76 -16.20 -2.74
CA SER A 256 1.54 -17.41 -3.01
C SER A 256 2.95 -17.08 -3.51
N GLU A 257 3.87 -18.03 -3.41
CA GLU A 257 5.17 -17.95 -4.07
C GLU A 257 5.01 -17.88 -5.61
N PRO A 258 5.96 -17.24 -6.32
CA PRO A 258 6.10 -17.43 -7.76
C PRO A 258 6.29 -18.90 -8.11
N ASP A 259 5.66 -19.36 -9.19
CA ASP A 259 5.83 -20.73 -9.67
C ASP A 259 7.26 -21.03 -10.13
N ALA A 260 7.60 -22.32 -10.26
CA ALA A 260 8.94 -22.77 -10.64
C ALA A 260 9.42 -22.23 -12.00
N PHE A 261 8.50 -21.98 -12.94
CA PHE A 261 8.84 -21.40 -14.25
C PHE A 261 9.27 -19.94 -14.09
N LYS A 262 8.54 -19.16 -13.29
CA LYS A 262 8.91 -17.79 -12.95
C LYS A 262 10.22 -17.71 -12.16
N VAL A 263 10.43 -18.59 -11.18
CA VAL A 263 11.71 -18.66 -10.44
C VAL A 263 12.87 -18.96 -11.40
N LYS A 264 12.70 -19.87 -12.36
CA LYS A 264 13.72 -20.15 -13.39
C LYS A 264 14.02 -18.92 -14.25
N ARG A 265 12.99 -18.14 -14.63
CA ARG A 265 13.17 -16.87 -15.33
C ARG A 265 13.97 -15.87 -14.49
N LEU A 266 13.66 -15.75 -13.20
CA LEU A 266 14.40 -14.88 -12.28
C LEU A 266 15.87 -15.31 -12.13
N ARG A 267 16.17 -16.62 -12.15
CA ARG A 267 17.57 -17.09 -12.15
C ARG A 267 18.32 -16.68 -13.41
N ASN A 268 17.68 -16.83 -14.57
CA ASN A 268 18.27 -16.36 -15.83
C ASN A 268 18.48 -14.84 -15.80
N ALA A 269 17.54 -14.10 -15.20
CA ALA A 269 17.65 -12.66 -14.99
C ALA A 269 18.84 -12.28 -14.13
N ALA A 270 19.00 -12.91 -12.97
CA ALA A 270 20.14 -12.69 -12.09
C ALA A 270 21.46 -12.94 -12.81
N GLN A 271 21.59 -14.06 -13.53
CA GLN A 271 22.79 -14.38 -14.31
C GLN A 271 23.09 -13.32 -15.37
N ALA A 272 22.07 -12.84 -16.07
CA ALA A 272 22.21 -11.86 -17.13
C ALA A 272 22.60 -10.47 -16.59
N LEU A 273 22.10 -10.11 -15.40
CA LEU A 273 22.51 -8.93 -14.63
C LEU A 273 23.91 -9.07 -14.00
N GLY A 274 24.60 -10.21 -14.16
CA GLY A 274 25.91 -10.46 -13.58
C GLY A 274 25.87 -10.84 -12.08
N LEU A 275 24.70 -11.15 -11.55
CA LEU A 275 24.49 -11.49 -10.15
C LEU A 275 24.65 -13.01 -9.94
N SER A 276 25.42 -13.39 -8.91
CA SER A 276 25.61 -14.78 -8.53
C SER A 276 24.44 -15.25 -7.66
N TRP A 277 23.57 -16.10 -8.21
CA TRP A 277 22.51 -16.76 -7.45
C TRP A 277 22.76 -18.28 -7.44
N PRO A 278 23.29 -18.85 -6.34
CA PRO A 278 23.56 -20.28 -6.25
C PRO A 278 22.29 -21.13 -6.40
N ASP A 279 22.40 -22.27 -7.08
CA ASP A 279 21.27 -23.21 -7.27
C ASP A 279 20.71 -23.75 -5.95
N SER A 280 21.55 -23.86 -4.93
CA SER A 280 21.17 -24.28 -3.58
C SER A 280 20.42 -23.22 -2.77
N THR A 281 20.46 -21.95 -3.19
CA THR A 281 19.83 -20.84 -2.47
C THR A 281 18.42 -20.63 -2.98
N SER A 282 17.43 -20.64 -2.09
CA SER A 282 16.03 -20.38 -2.46
C SER A 282 15.84 -18.93 -2.95
N LEU A 283 14.72 -18.64 -3.63
CA LEU A 283 14.39 -17.27 -3.99
C LEU A 283 14.23 -16.39 -2.74
N ARG A 284 13.57 -16.91 -1.71
CA ARG A 284 13.36 -16.24 -0.42
C ARG A 284 14.68 -15.79 0.19
N ASP A 285 15.65 -16.71 0.32
CA ASP A 285 16.94 -16.40 0.96
C ASP A 285 17.77 -15.46 0.09
N TYR A 286 17.70 -15.63 -1.24
CA TYR A 286 18.46 -14.80 -2.17
C TYR A 286 17.99 -13.35 -2.15
N GLN A 287 16.68 -13.12 -2.13
CA GLN A 287 16.09 -11.78 -2.06
C GLN A 287 16.56 -10.96 -0.86
N GLN A 288 16.83 -11.60 0.28
CA GLN A 288 17.30 -10.92 1.50
C GLN A 288 18.73 -10.39 1.39
N THR A 289 19.48 -10.84 0.37
CA THR A 289 20.84 -10.39 0.09
C THR A 289 20.89 -9.19 -0.86
N LEU A 290 19.75 -8.83 -1.45
CA LEU A 290 19.68 -7.76 -2.45
C LEU A 290 19.72 -6.37 -1.80
N ASP A 291 20.56 -5.50 -2.35
CA ASP A 291 20.70 -4.11 -1.96
C ASP A 291 19.97 -3.20 -2.96
N PRO A 292 18.92 -2.48 -2.55
CA PRO A 292 18.18 -1.57 -3.44
C PRO A 292 19.00 -0.35 -3.89
N SER A 293 20.16 -0.08 -3.28
CA SER A 293 21.08 0.97 -3.72
C SER A 293 22.00 0.54 -4.86
N ASP A 294 22.15 -0.77 -5.08
CA ASP A 294 22.86 -1.34 -6.23
C ASP A 294 21.90 -1.42 -7.44
N PRO A 295 22.21 -0.77 -8.57
CA PRO A 295 21.31 -0.74 -9.73
C PRO A 295 20.98 -2.12 -10.33
N GLN A 296 21.91 -3.07 -10.33
CA GLN A 296 21.68 -4.41 -10.89
C GLN A 296 20.77 -5.20 -9.96
N GLN A 297 21.00 -5.11 -8.66
CA GLN A 297 20.18 -5.77 -7.66
C GLN A 297 18.78 -5.15 -7.59
N ALA A 298 18.67 -3.82 -7.63
CA ALA A 298 17.39 -3.11 -7.74
C ALA A 298 16.58 -3.50 -8.98
N ALA A 299 17.24 -3.70 -10.13
CA ALA A 299 16.59 -4.22 -11.34
C ALA A 299 16.04 -5.64 -11.12
N LEU A 300 16.82 -6.53 -10.50
CA LEU A 300 16.32 -7.87 -10.15
C LEU A 300 15.17 -7.82 -9.14
N MET A 301 15.22 -6.90 -8.17
CA MET A 301 14.16 -6.67 -7.18
C MET A 301 12.83 -6.28 -7.84
N LEU A 302 12.87 -5.44 -8.88
CA LEU A 302 11.69 -5.11 -9.70
C LEU A 302 11.15 -6.36 -10.42
N GLU A 303 12.02 -7.17 -11.00
CA GLU A 303 11.62 -8.40 -11.70
C GLU A 303 10.98 -9.44 -10.76
N ILE A 304 11.54 -9.58 -9.57
CA ILE A 304 10.95 -10.40 -8.51
C ILE A 304 9.53 -9.93 -8.18
N ARG A 305 9.33 -8.62 -8.03
CA ARG A 305 8.02 -8.03 -7.75
C ARG A 305 7.03 -8.32 -8.88
N HIS A 306 7.45 -8.19 -10.14
CA HIS A 306 6.61 -8.50 -11.31
C HIS A 306 6.29 -9.98 -11.45
N ALA A 307 7.22 -10.86 -11.08
CA ALA A 307 7.00 -12.31 -11.11
C ALA A 307 6.04 -12.77 -10.01
N SER A 308 6.04 -12.07 -8.87
CA SER A 308 5.23 -12.42 -7.70
C SER A 308 3.73 -12.42 -8.02
N PRO A 309 2.98 -13.46 -7.64
CA PRO A 309 1.52 -13.43 -7.71
C PRO A 309 0.98 -12.24 -6.91
N GLY A 310 -0.02 -11.54 -7.45
CA GLY A 310 -0.71 -10.49 -6.71
C GLY A 310 -1.37 -11.06 -5.44
N ALA A 311 -1.33 -10.31 -4.35
CA ALA A 311 -2.03 -10.68 -3.13
C ALA A 311 -3.55 -10.57 -3.33
N SER A 312 -4.32 -11.39 -2.62
CA SER A 312 -5.78 -11.42 -2.70
C SER A 312 -6.41 -11.60 -1.33
N TYR A 313 -7.71 -11.33 -1.21
CA TYR A 313 -8.45 -11.58 0.03
C TYR A 313 -9.10 -12.95 -0.01
N GLN A 314 -8.99 -13.72 1.07
CA GLN A 314 -9.62 -15.02 1.24
C GLN A 314 -10.29 -15.12 2.63
N PRO A 315 -11.56 -15.55 2.70
CA PRO A 315 -12.19 -15.81 3.98
C PRO A 315 -11.57 -17.06 4.62
N TYR A 316 -11.72 -17.20 5.94
CA TYR A 316 -11.35 -18.42 6.64
C TYR A 316 -11.96 -19.67 5.99
N GLN A 317 -11.17 -20.74 5.91
CA GLN A 317 -11.61 -22.06 5.47
C GLN A 317 -11.05 -23.12 6.41
N GLU A 318 -11.91 -24.03 6.86
CA GLU A 318 -11.52 -25.10 7.78
C GLU A 318 -10.42 -25.97 7.17
N GLY A 319 -9.39 -26.27 7.97
CA GLY A 319 -8.25 -27.08 7.54
C GLY A 319 -7.25 -26.39 6.60
N ILE A 320 -7.44 -25.11 6.27
CA ILE A 320 -6.51 -24.34 5.42
C ILE A 320 -5.92 -23.19 6.25
N VAL A 321 -4.60 -23.17 6.38
CA VAL A 321 -3.88 -22.04 6.96
C VAL A 321 -3.67 -20.99 5.87
N PRO A 322 -4.31 -19.81 5.95
CA PRO A 322 -4.12 -18.75 4.97
C PRO A 322 -2.70 -18.19 5.10
N TRP A 323 -2.00 -18.05 3.98
CA TRP A 323 -0.57 -17.71 3.98
C TRP A 323 -0.26 -16.52 3.07
N HIS A 324 0.56 -15.60 3.58
CA HIS A 324 1.11 -14.50 2.80
C HIS A 324 2.62 -14.65 2.66
N GLU A 325 3.07 -15.00 1.45
CA GLU A 325 4.45 -15.38 1.21
C GLU A 325 5.47 -14.28 1.55
N ALA A 326 5.27 -13.06 1.03
CA ALA A 326 6.20 -11.97 1.31
C ALA A 326 6.32 -11.64 2.81
N MET A 327 5.23 -11.87 3.56
CA MET A 327 5.23 -11.68 5.01
C MET A 327 5.75 -12.92 5.75
N ALA A 328 5.79 -14.10 5.13
CA ALA A 328 6.02 -15.39 5.78
C ALA A 328 5.17 -15.60 7.05
N ALA A 329 3.86 -15.29 6.95
CA ALA A 329 2.89 -15.46 8.03
C ALA A 329 1.44 -15.44 7.52
N THR A 330 0.53 -15.82 8.40
CA THR A 330 -0.88 -15.39 8.42
C THR A 330 -0.94 -13.87 8.48
N TYR A 331 -1.75 -13.26 7.61
CA TYR A 331 -1.81 -11.80 7.50
C TYR A 331 -3.21 -11.32 7.15
N ALA A 332 -3.58 -10.14 7.66
CA ALA A 332 -4.85 -9.48 7.41
C ALA A 332 -4.63 -7.99 7.19
N HIS A 333 -5.62 -7.30 6.63
CA HIS A 333 -5.63 -5.85 6.57
C HIS A 333 -6.69 -5.33 7.54
N ALA A 334 -6.25 -4.60 8.57
CA ALA A 334 -7.13 -4.01 9.58
C ALA A 334 -6.85 -2.52 9.84
N THR A 335 -5.75 -2.00 9.31
CA THR A 335 -5.18 -0.73 9.77
C THR A 335 -5.51 0.46 8.87
N ALA A 336 -6.29 0.28 7.80
CA ALA A 336 -6.62 1.37 6.87
C ALA A 336 -8.11 1.45 6.46
N PRO A 337 -9.05 1.49 7.42
CA PRO A 337 -10.48 1.42 7.14
C PRO A 337 -11.07 2.65 6.43
N LEU A 338 -10.43 3.81 6.39
CA LEU A 338 -10.89 4.98 5.64
C LEU A 338 -10.69 4.83 4.13
N ARG A 339 -9.76 3.96 3.71
CA ARG A 339 -9.40 3.76 2.30
C ARG A 339 -9.57 2.33 1.79
N ARG A 340 -9.84 1.35 2.66
CA ARG A 340 -10.11 -0.05 2.26
C ARG A 340 -11.35 -0.59 2.97
N LEU A 341 -12.32 -1.06 2.19
CA LEU A 341 -13.58 -1.57 2.73
C LEU A 341 -13.40 -2.81 3.61
N ALA A 342 -12.47 -3.69 3.25
CA ALA A 342 -12.19 -4.92 3.98
C ALA A 342 -11.80 -4.66 5.45
N ASP A 343 -10.93 -3.67 5.68
CA ASP A 343 -10.45 -3.30 7.02
C ASP A 343 -11.60 -2.96 7.97
N ARG A 344 -12.67 -2.28 7.51
CA ARG A 344 -13.83 -1.98 8.37
C ARG A 344 -14.47 -3.24 8.96
N TYR A 345 -14.52 -4.34 8.19
CA TYR A 345 -15.08 -5.61 8.65
C TYR A 345 -14.10 -6.41 9.49
N VAL A 346 -12.81 -6.39 9.13
CA VAL A 346 -11.74 -7.03 9.93
C VAL A 346 -11.64 -6.38 11.31
N VAL A 347 -11.69 -5.04 11.41
CA VAL A 347 -11.69 -4.31 12.69
C VAL A 347 -12.87 -4.72 13.58
N ARG A 348 -14.08 -4.82 13.01
CA ARG A 348 -15.27 -5.28 13.76
C ARG A 348 -15.14 -6.72 14.25
N CYS A 349 -14.56 -7.60 13.43
CA CYS A 349 -14.29 -8.99 13.79
C CYS A 349 -13.28 -9.08 14.95
N ALA A 350 -12.13 -8.41 14.81
CA ALA A 350 -11.08 -8.39 15.82
C ALA A 350 -11.56 -7.80 17.15
N LEU A 351 -12.35 -6.71 17.10
CA LEU A 351 -12.96 -6.10 18.28
C LEU A 351 -13.88 -7.09 19.02
N ALA A 352 -14.72 -7.83 18.30
CA ALA A 352 -15.61 -8.82 18.91
C ALA A 352 -14.81 -9.96 19.55
N ILE A 353 -13.85 -10.52 18.82
CA ILE A 353 -12.97 -11.61 19.28
C ILE A 353 -12.23 -11.21 20.55
N ALA A 354 -11.55 -10.06 20.55
CA ALA A 354 -10.77 -9.59 21.68
C ALA A 354 -11.61 -9.33 22.95
N ASN A 355 -12.92 -9.16 22.81
CA ASN A 355 -13.86 -8.96 23.93
C ASN A 355 -14.68 -10.22 24.25
N GLY A 356 -14.31 -11.39 23.70
CA GLY A 356 -15.01 -12.65 23.91
C GLY A 356 -16.46 -12.65 23.40
N GLN A 357 -16.78 -11.77 22.45
CA GLN A 357 -18.11 -11.64 21.87
C GLN A 357 -18.21 -12.43 20.56
N PRO A 358 -19.40 -12.94 20.20
CA PRO A 358 -19.59 -13.54 18.88
C PRO A 358 -19.37 -12.49 17.77
N VAL A 359 -18.71 -12.92 16.70
CA VAL A 359 -18.55 -12.07 15.50
C VAL A 359 -19.95 -11.80 14.90
N PRO A 360 -20.31 -10.54 14.63
CA PRO A 360 -21.63 -10.22 14.07
C PRO A 360 -21.89 -10.93 12.74
N GLN A 361 -23.11 -11.44 12.53
CA GLN A 361 -23.46 -12.16 11.30
C GLN A 361 -23.21 -11.33 10.03
N ALA A 362 -23.52 -10.04 10.06
CA ALA A 362 -23.26 -9.13 8.94
C ALA A 362 -21.77 -9.06 8.55
N VAL A 363 -20.85 -9.25 9.50
CA VAL A 363 -19.40 -9.30 9.25
C VAL A 363 -19.02 -10.62 8.58
N ILE A 364 -19.57 -11.75 9.05
CA ILE A 364 -19.38 -13.06 8.43
C ILE A 364 -19.89 -13.07 6.98
N ASP A 365 -21.10 -12.55 6.76
CA ASP A 365 -21.69 -12.46 5.42
C ASP A 365 -20.87 -11.54 4.48
N ALA A 366 -20.26 -10.48 5.04
CA ALA A 366 -19.38 -9.61 4.29
C ALA A 366 -18.10 -10.33 3.84
N PHE A 367 -17.49 -11.18 4.67
CA PHE A 367 -16.27 -11.92 4.31
C PHE A 367 -16.45 -12.83 3.10
N ALA A 368 -17.64 -13.37 2.86
CA ALA A 368 -17.94 -14.12 1.65
C ALA A 368 -17.97 -13.25 0.37
N ARG A 369 -18.30 -11.96 0.50
CA ARG A 369 -18.48 -11.03 -0.62
C ARG A 369 -17.24 -10.20 -0.93
N LEU A 370 -16.47 -9.86 0.10
CA LEU A 370 -15.31 -8.96 0.03
C LEU A 370 -14.23 -9.39 -0.99
N PRO A 371 -13.86 -10.68 -1.14
CA PRO A 371 -12.85 -11.09 -2.11
C PRO A 371 -13.10 -10.56 -3.54
N LYS A 372 -14.34 -10.69 -4.03
CA LYS A 372 -14.73 -10.22 -5.36
C LYS A 372 -14.74 -8.69 -5.45
N VAL A 373 -15.15 -8.02 -4.39
CA VAL A 373 -15.28 -6.55 -4.38
C VAL A 373 -13.91 -5.91 -4.35
N MET A 374 -13.06 -6.34 -3.43
CA MET A 374 -11.68 -5.86 -3.34
C MET A 374 -10.87 -6.24 -4.57
N GLY A 375 -10.99 -7.46 -5.11
CA GLY A 375 -10.26 -7.82 -6.33
C GLY A 375 -10.59 -6.95 -7.54
N ARG A 376 -11.84 -6.51 -7.68
CA ARG A 376 -12.22 -5.53 -8.72
C ARG A 376 -11.65 -4.13 -8.44
N ALA A 377 -11.62 -3.73 -7.19
CA ALA A 377 -11.08 -2.45 -6.76
C ALA A 377 -9.56 -2.39 -6.97
N ASP A 378 -8.81 -3.37 -6.44
CA ASP A 378 -7.36 -3.54 -6.60
C ASP A 378 -6.97 -3.53 -8.09
N SER A 379 -7.74 -4.22 -8.94
CA SER A 379 -7.52 -4.24 -10.40
C SER A 379 -7.71 -2.87 -11.04
N ARG A 380 -8.71 -2.10 -10.60
CA ARG A 380 -8.98 -0.75 -11.15
C ARG A 380 -7.90 0.23 -10.69
N ALA A 381 -7.52 0.20 -9.41
CA ALA A 381 -6.44 1.02 -8.88
C ALA A 381 -5.12 0.76 -9.62
N SER A 382 -4.79 -0.52 -9.86
CA SER A 382 -3.60 -0.90 -10.62
C SER A 382 -3.63 -0.34 -12.06
N GLN A 383 -4.77 -0.44 -12.75
CA GLN A 383 -4.92 0.13 -14.11
C GLN A 383 -4.75 1.65 -14.14
N ILE A 384 -5.29 2.35 -13.13
CA ILE A 384 -5.14 3.81 -13.00
C ILE A 384 -3.68 4.18 -12.79
N ASN A 385 -2.99 3.49 -11.88
CA ASN A 385 -1.58 3.75 -11.59
C ASN A 385 -0.70 3.55 -12.83
N HIS A 386 -0.87 2.43 -13.53
CA HIS A 386 -0.14 2.16 -14.78
C HIS A 386 -0.43 3.23 -15.83
N ALA A 387 -1.70 3.56 -16.06
CA ALA A 387 -2.07 4.59 -17.04
C ALA A 387 -1.50 5.98 -16.73
N ALA A 388 -1.41 6.35 -15.45
CA ALA A 388 -0.84 7.61 -15.02
C ALA A 388 0.68 7.66 -15.23
N ILE A 389 1.38 6.56 -14.95
CA ILE A 389 2.82 6.41 -15.22
C ILE A 389 3.06 6.49 -16.74
N ASP A 390 2.35 5.69 -17.54
CA ASP A 390 2.49 5.67 -19.01
C ASP A 390 2.26 7.07 -19.63
N LEU A 391 1.27 7.80 -19.12
CA LEU A 391 1.01 9.19 -19.52
C LEU A 391 2.18 10.10 -19.16
N ALA A 392 2.69 10.02 -17.93
CA ALA A 392 3.80 10.83 -17.48
C ALA A 392 5.09 10.56 -18.26
N GLU A 393 5.38 9.30 -18.59
CA GLU A 393 6.49 8.92 -19.45
C GLU A 393 6.34 9.49 -20.88
N ALA A 394 5.14 9.37 -21.48
CA ALA A 394 4.86 9.91 -22.80
C ALA A 394 4.97 11.45 -22.85
N VAL A 395 4.51 12.15 -21.81
CA VAL A 395 4.67 13.60 -21.70
C VAL A 395 6.12 13.99 -21.47
N MET A 396 6.89 13.22 -20.68
CA MET A 396 8.32 13.45 -20.47
C MET A 396 9.14 13.44 -21.75
N LEU A 397 8.76 12.55 -22.66
CA LEU A 397 9.50 12.27 -23.89
C LEU A 397 8.96 13.04 -25.08
N LYS A 398 7.85 13.75 -24.94
CA LYS A 398 7.26 14.52 -26.03
C LYS A 398 8.19 15.64 -26.50
N GLY A 399 8.40 15.76 -27.81
CA GLY A 399 9.28 16.76 -28.43
C GLY A 399 10.76 16.35 -28.46
N ARG A 400 11.08 15.13 -28.02
CA ARG A 400 12.44 14.57 -28.01
C ARG A 400 12.60 13.42 -29.00
N GLU A 401 11.63 13.25 -29.91
CA GLU A 401 11.68 12.25 -30.97
C GLU A 401 12.95 12.44 -31.83
N GLY A 402 13.65 11.34 -32.10
CA GLY A 402 14.96 11.31 -32.76
C GLY A 402 16.16 11.35 -31.81
N GLU A 403 16.00 11.77 -30.55
CA GLU A 403 17.07 11.68 -29.55
C GLU A 403 17.41 10.22 -29.20
N THR A 404 18.64 10.00 -28.73
CA THR A 404 19.12 8.70 -28.28
C THR A 404 19.26 8.63 -26.76
N PHE A 405 18.98 7.47 -26.20
CA PHE A 405 18.93 7.22 -24.77
C PHE A 405 19.68 5.93 -24.46
N LYS A 406 20.44 5.94 -23.37
CA LYS A 406 21.00 4.71 -22.82
C LYS A 406 19.90 3.97 -22.05
N ALA A 407 19.84 2.67 -22.22
CA ALA A 407 18.90 1.81 -21.54
C ALA A 407 19.56 0.51 -21.11
N VAL A 408 18.96 -0.17 -20.15
CA VAL A 408 19.37 -1.51 -19.72
C VAL A 408 18.19 -2.45 -19.93
N VAL A 409 18.44 -3.63 -20.49
CA VAL A 409 17.41 -4.66 -20.60
C VAL A 409 17.06 -5.19 -19.21
N THR A 410 15.80 -5.05 -18.82
CA THR A 410 15.31 -5.46 -17.51
C THR A 410 14.52 -6.77 -17.54
N ASP A 411 13.88 -7.16 -18.66
CA ASP A 411 13.14 -8.44 -18.79
C ASP A 411 12.94 -8.83 -20.27
N PHE A 412 12.48 -10.06 -20.51
CA PHE A 412 11.94 -10.52 -21.79
C PHE A 412 10.42 -10.68 -21.71
N VAL A 413 9.71 -10.17 -22.72
CA VAL A 413 8.26 -10.31 -22.85
C VAL A 413 7.91 -10.96 -24.18
N ASP A 414 6.68 -11.46 -24.34
CA ASP A 414 6.28 -12.27 -25.51
C ASP A 414 6.58 -11.60 -26.88
N HIS A 415 6.70 -10.27 -26.92
CA HIS A 415 6.91 -9.49 -28.15
C HIS A 415 8.10 -8.51 -28.08
N GLY A 416 9.09 -8.75 -27.21
CA GLY A 416 10.29 -7.91 -27.15
C GLY A 416 11.07 -8.04 -25.85
N VAL A 417 11.91 -7.04 -25.60
CA VAL A 417 12.64 -6.86 -24.35
C VAL A 417 12.07 -5.66 -23.60
N ARG A 418 11.85 -5.81 -22.30
CA ARG A 418 11.60 -4.67 -21.41
C ARG A 418 12.94 -4.00 -21.13
N VAL A 419 12.96 -2.68 -21.23
CA VAL A 419 14.15 -1.86 -21.03
C VAL A 419 13.82 -0.71 -20.09
N GLN A 420 14.77 -0.33 -19.26
CA GLN A 420 14.69 0.87 -18.43
C GLN A 420 15.74 1.87 -18.91
N LEU A 421 15.34 3.12 -19.12
CA LEU A 421 16.29 4.18 -19.47
C LEU A 421 17.21 4.47 -18.28
N SER A 422 18.52 4.60 -18.53
CA SER A 422 19.51 4.74 -17.45
C SER A 422 19.39 6.04 -16.67
N ASP A 423 19.04 7.14 -17.34
CA ASP A 423 18.99 8.47 -16.75
C ASP A 423 17.55 8.94 -16.44
N MET A 424 16.55 8.08 -16.66
CA MET A 424 15.14 8.43 -16.51
C MET A 424 14.32 7.28 -15.92
N PRO A 425 13.32 7.59 -15.07
CA PRO A 425 12.30 6.64 -14.65
C PRO A 425 11.31 6.35 -15.79
N VAL A 426 11.81 5.78 -16.89
CA VAL A 426 11.00 5.39 -18.05
C VAL A 426 11.27 3.93 -18.38
N VAL A 427 10.19 3.15 -18.50
CA VAL A 427 10.25 1.73 -18.88
C VAL A 427 9.57 1.55 -20.24
N ALA A 428 10.22 0.85 -21.16
CA ALA A 428 9.67 0.60 -22.49
C ALA A 428 9.77 -0.87 -22.89
N ILE A 429 8.94 -1.29 -23.86
CA ILE A 429 9.08 -2.57 -24.54
C ILE A 429 9.65 -2.31 -25.94
N VAL A 430 10.76 -2.97 -26.26
CA VAL A 430 11.48 -2.77 -27.52
C VAL A 430 11.62 -4.09 -28.26
N LYS A 431 11.40 -4.09 -29.57
CA LYS A 431 11.70 -5.24 -30.42
C LYS A 431 13.20 -5.29 -30.67
N ALA A 432 13.88 -6.20 -30.00
CA ALA A 432 15.30 -6.44 -30.18
C ALA A 432 15.60 -7.94 -30.14
N THR A 433 16.61 -8.39 -30.88
CA THR A 433 17.00 -9.81 -30.97
C THR A 433 18.49 -9.96 -30.72
N GLY A 434 18.91 -11.12 -30.20
CA GLY A 434 20.33 -11.38 -29.89
C GLY A 434 20.86 -10.63 -28.67
N ILE A 435 19.96 -10.12 -27.82
CA ILE A 435 20.27 -9.32 -26.62
C ILE A 435 20.00 -10.16 -25.38
N LYS A 436 20.79 -9.97 -24.33
CA LYS A 436 20.62 -10.58 -23.01
C LYS A 436 20.06 -9.56 -22.03
N GLN A 437 19.44 -10.04 -20.97
CA GLN A 437 19.04 -9.18 -19.86
C GLN A 437 20.29 -8.59 -19.17
N GLY A 438 20.21 -7.38 -18.65
CA GLY A 438 21.36 -6.62 -18.19
C GLY A 438 22.22 -5.98 -19.29
N ASP A 439 22.03 -6.32 -20.57
CA ASP A 439 22.75 -5.65 -21.66
C ASP A 439 22.37 -4.16 -21.72
N GLY A 440 23.38 -3.33 -21.93
CA GLY A 440 23.21 -1.91 -22.25
C GLY A 440 22.82 -1.73 -23.72
N LEU A 441 21.82 -0.88 -23.96
CA LEU A 441 21.34 -0.53 -25.28
C LEU A 441 21.39 0.97 -25.49
N THR A 442 21.62 1.37 -26.75
CA THR A 442 21.31 2.73 -27.20
C THR A 442 20.01 2.65 -27.97
N LEU A 443 19.02 3.40 -27.52
CA LEU A 443 17.69 3.43 -28.10
C LEU A 443 17.42 4.81 -28.69
N ARG A 444 16.86 4.88 -29.89
CA ARG A 444 16.34 6.10 -30.46
C ARG A 444 14.83 6.18 -30.18
N LEU A 445 14.37 7.33 -29.67
CA LEU A 445 12.95 7.59 -29.50
C LEU A 445 12.31 7.83 -30.87
N VAL A 446 11.36 6.99 -31.26
CA VAL A 446 10.63 7.09 -32.53
C VAL A 446 9.34 7.87 -32.36
N LEU A 447 8.62 7.62 -31.26
CA LEU A 447 7.32 8.23 -30.99
C LEU A 447 7.16 8.47 -29.49
N ALA A 448 6.66 9.64 -29.13
CA ALA A 448 6.02 9.91 -27.85
C ALA A 448 4.63 10.52 -28.11
N ASP A 449 3.58 9.81 -27.69
CA ASP A 449 2.19 10.23 -27.89
C ASP A 449 1.43 10.20 -26.55
N PRO A 450 1.28 11.37 -25.89
CA PRO A 450 0.50 11.50 -24.66
C PRO A 450 -0.96 11.12 -24.79
N ASP A 451 -1.59 11.32 -25.96
CA ASP A 451 -3.02 10.99 -26.14
C ASP A 451 -3.25 9.48 -26.16
N ARG A 452 -2.27 8.73 -26.68
CA ARG A 452 -2.27 7.27 -26.68
C ARG A 452 -1.57 6.66 -25.46
N ARG A 453 -0.96 7.48 -24.59
CA ARG A 453 -0.07 7.05 -23.49
C ARG A 453 0.99 6.07 -23.98
N SER A 454 1.59 6.36 -25.14
CA SER A 454 2.49 5.42 -25.82
C SER A 454 3.83 6.04 -26.15
N ILE A 455 4.89 5.28 -25.89
CA ILE A 455 6.26 5.59 -26.28
C ILE A 455 6.80 4.43 -27.12
N VAL A 456 7.54 4.74 -28.19
CA VAL A 456 8.14 3.75 -29.06
C VAL A 456 9.61 4.06 -29.23
N PHE A 457 10.43 3.06 -28.94
CA PHE A 457 11.87 3.09 -29.15
C PHE A 457 12.29 2.05 -30.17
N GLU A 458 13.40 2.33 -30.85
CA GLU A 458 14.10 1.35 -31.67
C GLU A 458 15.59 1.29 -31.27
N PRO A 459 16.22 0.10 -31.33
CA PRO A 459 17.67 -0.02 -31.15
C PRO A 459 18.42 0.76 -32.23
N VAL A 460 19.54 1.40 -31.84
CA VAL A 460 20.46 2.10 -32.76
C VAL A 460 21.55 1.17 -33.26
#